data_AF-A0A2N3HMH8-F1
#
_entry.id   AF-A0A2N3HMH8-F1
#
_cell.length_a   1.000
_cell.length_b   1.000
_cell.length_c   1.000
_cell.angle_alpha   90.00
_cell.angle_beta   90.00
_cell.angle_gamma   90.00
#
_symmetry.space_group_name_H-M   'P 1'
#
loop_
_entity.id
_entity.type
_entity.pdbx_description
1 polymer ?
#
loop_
_entity_poly.entity_id
_entity_poly.type
_entity_poly.pdbx_seq_one_letter_code
_entity_poly.pdbx_strand_id
1 'polypeptide(L)'
;MAYRPSNRPSKLLALRLINSLIGEASMPQLMEKLELNHRPNFRENYLVPAIDLDFIEMTNPESPKSPKQKYRLTEKGKALYKKQFT
;
A
#
# COMPACT_ATOMS: atom_id res chain seq x y z
N MET A 1 -2.31 27.30 14.07
CA MET A 1 -1.64 25.99 14.27
C MET A 1 -1.98 25.09 13.09
N ALA A 2 -1.11 25.03 12.08
CA ALA A 2 -1.28 24.07 10.99
C ALA A 2 -0.67 22.74 11.47
N TYR A 3 -1.50 21.73 11.70
CA TYR A 3 -1.02 20.37 11.88
C TYR A 3 -0.37 19.93 10.56
N ARG A 4 0.96 20.03 10.47
CA ARG A 4 1.78 19.36 9.46
C ARG A 4 2.29 18.07 10.09
N PRO A 5 1.59 16.93 9.92
CA PRO A 5 2.23 15.68 10.27
C PRO A 5 3.43 15.55 9.33
N SER A 6 4.59 15.29 9.89
CA SER A 6 5.76 14.83 9.15
C SER A 6 5.42 13.49 8.51
N ASN A 7 4.62 13.48 7.43
CA ASN A 7 4.16 12.31 6.69
C ASN A 7 5.30 11.76 5.81
N ARG A 8 6.44 11.43 6.43
CA ARG A 8 7.21 10.33 5.88
C ARG A 8 6.49 9.07 6.32
N PRO A 9 5.86 8.32 5.41
CA PRO A 9 5.38 6.98 5.72
C PRO A 9 6.52 6.22 6.38
N SER A 10 6.34 5.80 7.63
CA SER A 10 7.39 5.04 8.29
C SER A 10 7.57 3.74 7.51
N LYS A 11 8.81 3.26 7.38
CA LYS A 11 9.14 1.97 6.74
C LYS A 11 8.22 0.84 7.23
N LEU A 12 7.77 0.93 8.49
CA LEU A 12 6.83 0.02 9.13
C LEU A 12 5.44 -0.01 8.45
N LEU A 13 4.90 1.13 8.02
CA LEU A 13 3.57 1.19 7.37
C LEU A 13 3.59 0.54 5.98
N ALA A 14 4.66 0.79 5.21
CA ALA A 14 4.86 0.13 3.93
C ALA A 14 5.00 -1.39 4.08
N LEU A 15 5.74 -1.86 5.10
CA LEU A 15 5.87 -3.29 5.41
C LEU A 15 4.54 -3.92 5.82
N ARG A 16 3.73 -3.25 6.65
CA ARG A 16 2.38 -3.71 7.00
C ARG A 16 1.51 -3.90 5.75
N LEU A 17 1.56 -2.95 4.83
CA LEU A 17 0.83 -3.06 3.56
C LEU A 17 1.28 -4.27 2.74
N ILE A 18 2.59 -4.44 2.58
CA ILE A 18 3.18 -5.57 1.83
C ILE A 18 2.72 -6.90 2.40
N ASN A 19 2.74 -7.06 3.72
CA ASN A 19 2.33 -8.29 4.38
C ASN A 19 0.83 -8.58 4.23
N SER A 20 -0.01 -7.55 4.07
CA SER A 20 -1.45 -7.71 3.82
C SER A 20 -1.78 -8.07 2.35
N LEU A 21 -0.83 -7.85 1.42
CA LEU A 21 -1.05 -7.94 -0.02
C LEU A 21 -0.46 -9.23 -0.61
N ILE A 22 -1.18 -10.33 -0.42
CA ILE A 22 -0.92 -11.62 -1.10
C ILE A 22 -1.84 -11.70 -2.32
N GLY A 23 -1.26 -11.73 -3.52
CA GLY A 23 -2.01 -11.66 -4.78
C GLY A 23 -2.44 -10.23 -5.14
N GLU A 24 -3.72 -10.05 -5.45
CA GLU A 24 -4.30 -8.75 -5.78
C GLU A 24 -5.38 -8.35 -4.77
N ALA A 25 -5.37 -7.09 -4.33
CA ALA A 25 -6.40 -6.57 -3.45
C ALA A 25 -6.79 -5.14 -3.81
N SER A 26 -8.07 -4.82 -3.63
CA SER A 26 -8.56 -3.44 -3.72
C SER A 26 -8.15 -2.63 -2.48
N MET A 27 -8.19 -1.30 -2.58
CA MET A 27 -7.93 -0.41 -1.43
C MET A 27 -8.85 -0.72 -0.23
N PRO A 28 -10.18 -0.92 -0.39
CA PRO A 28 -11.05 -1.33 0.71
C PRO A 28 -10.60 -2.64 1.38
N GLN A 29 -10.24 -3.67 0.61
CA GLN A 29 -9.77 -4.94 1.15
C GLN A 29 -8.45 -4.80 1.92
N LEU A 30 -7.54 -3.94 1.46
CA LEU A 30 -6.28 -3.67 2.15
C LEU A 30 -6.51 -2.90 3.45
N MET A 31 -7.43 -1.93 3.44
CA MET A 31 -7.84 -1.20 4.63
C MET A 31 -8.48 -2.12 5.67
N GLU A 32 -9.39 -3.01 5.25
CA GLU A 32 -10.04 -4.00 6.10
C GLU A 32 -9.01 -4.96 6.74
N LYS A 33 -8.09 -5.53 5.95
CA LYS A 33 -7.01 -6.39 6.46
C LYS A 33 -6.10 -5.72 7.48
N LEU A 34 -5.97 -4.39 7.43
CA LEU A 34 -5.13 -3.60 8.33
C LEU A 34 -5.93 -2.94 9.45
N GLU A 35 -7.25 -3.18 9.51
CA GLU A 35 -8.18 -2.58 10.46
C GLU A 35 -8.16 -1.04 10.43
N LEU A 36 -8.02 -0.48 9.22
CA LEU A 36 -7.94 0.96 8.98
C LEU A 36 -9.25 1.47 8.38
N ASN A 37 -9.79 2.55 8.93
CA ASN A 37 -11.05 3.12 8.47
C ASN A 37 -10.92 4.51 7.82
N HIS A 38 -9.74 5.15 7.94
CA HIS A 38 -9.51 6.51 7.42
C HIS A 38 -8.82 6.50 6.04
N ARG A 39 -9.63 6.56 4.98
CA ARG A 39 -9.17 6.38 3.59
C ARG A 39 -8.10 7.38 3.11
N PRO A 40 -8.21 8.71 3.37
CA PRO A 40 -7.16 9.65 2.96
C PRO A 40 -5.81 9.33 3.62
N ASN A 41 -5.83 9.01 4.92
CA ASN A 41 -4.62 8.67 5.66
C ASN A 41 -4.00 7.36 5.13
N PHE A 42 -4.82 6.35 4.84
CA PHE A 42 -4.34 5.11 4.23
C PHE A 42 -3.64 5.38 2.89
N ARG A 43 -4.26 6.22 2.04
CA ARG A 43 -3.68 6.56 0.73
C ARG A 43 -2.32 7.26 0.88
N GLU A 44 -2.24 8.27 1.72
CA GLU A 44 -1.05 9.12 1.87
C GLU A 44 0.09 8.40 2.61
N ASN A 45 -0.21 7.54 3.58
CA ASN A 45 0.80 6.94 4.46
C ASN A 45 1.13 5.48 4.15
N TYR A 46 0.34 4.80 3.33
CA TYR A 46 0.56 3.39 2.98
C TYR A 46 0.67 3.24 1.47
N LEU A 47 -0.38 3.62 0.75
CA LEU A 47 -0.52 3.25 -0.65
C LEU A 47 0.43 4.02 -1.58
N VAL A 48 0.36 5.35 -1.59
CA VAL A 48 1.22 6.22 -2.41
C VAL A 48 2.71 5.92 -2.13
N PRO A 49 3.15 5.88 -0.86
CA PRO A 49 4.51 5.49 -0.52
C PRO A 49 4.99 4.15 -1.09
N ALA A 50 4.14 3.12 -1.01
CA ALA A 50 4.51 1.80 -1.48
C ALA A 50 4.57 1.73 -3.01
N ILE A 51 3.79 2.56 -3.71
CA ILE A 51 3.88 2.74 -5.17
C ILE A 51 5.16 3.51 -5.51
N ASP A 52 5.43 4.63 -4.85
CA ASP A 52 6.61 5.48 -5.11
C ASP A 52 7.93 4.73 -4.84
N LEU A 53 7.93 3.82 -3.87
CA LEU A 53 9.05 2.95 -3.55
C LEU A 53 9.12 1.69 -4.43
N ASP A 54 8.20 1.54 -5.38
CA ASP A 54 8.11 0.40 -6.30
C ASP A 54 7.95 -0.95 -5.58
N PHE A 55 7.25 -0.98 -4.44
CA PHE A 55 6.92 -2.22 -3.73
C PHE A 55 5.59 -2.81 -4.19
N ILE A 56 4.67 -1.94 -4.62
CA ILE A 56 3.38 -2.34 -5.18
C ILE A 56 3.13 -1.58 -6.48
N GLU A 57 2.27 -2.14 -7.32
CA GLU A 57 1.81 -1.53 -8.56
C GLU A 57 0.29 -1.63 -8.70
N MET A 58 -0.27 -0.79 -9.56
CA MET A 58 -1.69 -0.83 -9.95
C MET A 58 -1.91 -1.91 -11.02
N THR A 59 -3.02 -2.64 -10.93
CA THR A 59 -3.39 -3.61 -11.99
C THR A 59 -4.03 -2.94 -13.20
N ASN A 60 -4.63 -1.76 -13.03
CA ASN A 60 -5.21 -0.96 -14.10
C ASN A 60 -4.76 0.51 -14.02
N PRO A 61 -3.51 0.82 -14.42
CA PRO A 61 -2.94 2.17 -14.28
C PRO A 61 -3.65 3.22 -15.16
N GLU A 62 -4.22 2.83 -16.30
CA GLU A 62 -4.93 3.74 -17.21
C GLU A 62 -6.28 4.21 -16.64
N SER A 63 -6.86 3.44 -15.72
CA SER A 63 -8.13 3.79 -15.06
C SER A 63 -8.01 3.69 -13.54
N PRO A 64 -7.27 4.61 -12.88
CA PRO A 64 -6.94 4.52 -11.46
C PRO A 64 -8.14 4.69 -10.53
N LYS A 65 -9.22 5.30 -11.03
CA LYS A 65 -10.49 5.48 -10.32
C LYS A 65 -11.48 4.34 -10.58
N SER A 66 -11.12 3.35 -11.39
CA SER A 66 -11.99 2.23 -11.72
C SER A 66 -12.38 1.45 -10.45
N PRO A 67 -13.64 1.01 -10.31
CA PRO A 67 -14.02 0.10 -9.22
C PRO A 67 -13.31 -1.26 -9.32
N LYS A 68 -12.79 -1.61 -10.51
CA LYS A 68 -11.98 -2.82 -10.73
C LYS A 68 -10.50 -2.62 -10.38
N GLN A 69 -10.09 -1.43 -9.96
CA GLN A 69 -8.70 -1.17 -9.61
C GLN A 69 -8.26 -2.01 -8.41
N LYS A 70 -7.12 -2.69 -8.57
CA LYS A 70 -6.45 -3.43 -7.51
C LYS A 70 -4.97 -3.08 -7.48
N TYR A 71 -4.31 -3.55 -6.43
CA TYR A 71 -2.88 -3.43 -6.23
C TYR A 71 -2.29 -4.82 -6.09
N ARG A 72 -1.03 -4.99 -6.48
CA ARG A 72 -0.25 -6.22 -6.28
C ARG A 72 1.20 -5.90 -5.95
N LEU A 73 1.92 -6.85 -5.36
CA LEU A 73 3.36 -6.72 -5.13
C LEU A 73 4.12 -6.76 -6.46
N THR A 74 5.09 -5.85 -6.61
CA THR A 74 6.12 -5.93 -7.64
C THR A 74 7.15 -7.01 -7.29
N GLU A 75 8.11 -7.29 -8.17
CA GLU A 75 9.22 -8.18 -7.86
C GLU A 75 10.05 -7.69 -6.66
N LYS A 76 10.25 -6.38 -6.55
CA LYS A 76 10.92 -5.74 -5.41
C LYS A 76 10.12 -5.92 -4.11
N GLY A 77 8.80 -5.74 -4.16
CA GLY A 77 7.90 -5.99 -3.03
C GLY A 77 7.91 -7.44 -2.58
N LYS A 78 7.87 -8.39 -3.53
CA LYS A 78 7.97 -9.84 -3.26
C LYS A 78 9.30 -10.21 -2.61
N ALA A 79 10.42 -9.65 -3.09
CA ALA A 79 11.73 -9.88 -2.49
C ALA A 79 11.79 -9.37 -1.05
N LEU A 80 11.20 -8.20 -0.77
CA LEU A 80 11.12 -7.65 0.57
C LEU A 80 10.21 -8.47 1.50
N TYR A 81 9.10 -9.01 0.98
CA TYR A 81 8.25 -9.95 1.71
C TYR A 81 9.00 -11.23 2.08
N LYS A 82 9.71 -11.86 1.12
CA LYS A 82 10.48 -13.09 1.36
C LYS A 82 11.59 -12.91 2.40
N LYS A 83 12.30 -11.78 2.39
CA LYS A 83 13.34 -11.45 3.37
C LYS A 83 12.87 -11.38 4.83
N GLN A 84 11.56 -11.28 5.08
CA GLN A 84 11.02 -11.26 6.45
C GLN A 84 10.83 -12.68 7.03
N PHE A 85 10.90 -13.72 6.20
CA PHE A 85 10.71 -15.12 6.60
C PHE A 85 11.98 -15.97 6.44
N THR A 86 13.14 -15.32 6.27
CA THR A 86 14.48 -15.93 6.24
C THR A 86 15.29 -15.37 7.39
#